data_AF-A0A094IZS5-F1
#
_entry.id   AF-A0A094IZS5-F1
#
_cell.length_a   1.000
_cell.length_b   1.000
_cell.length_c   1.000
_cell.angle_alpha   90.00
_cell.angle_beta   90.00
_cell.angle_gamma   90.00
#
_symmetry.space_group_name_H-M   'P 1'
#
loop_
_entity.id
_entity.type
_entity.pdbx_description
1 polymer ?
#
loop_
_entity_poly.entity_id
_entity_poly.type
_entity_poly.pdbx_seq_one_letter_code
_entity_poly.pdbx_strand_id
1 'polypeptide(L)'
;MEHMHDLLERNEQLLGIYTLWEPNALDGKDREYANKEAHDATGRFIPYVVRSDGKIIVEASIDYDKEGTGDYYLVPKKQRSLYYSSHIRTPSTEKIYCLHR
;
A
#
# COMPACT_ATOMS: atom_id res chain seq x y z
N MET A 1 -11.46 -2.76 -3.51
CA MET A 1 -11.13 -1.32 -3.37
C MET A 1 -12.17 -0.58 -2.55
N GLU A 2 -13.47 -0.78 -2.80
CA GLU A 2 -14.58 -0.19 -2.02
C GLU A 2 -14.36 -0.21 -0.50
N HIS A 3 -14.03 -1.37 0.09
CA HIS A 3 -13.78 -1.44 1.54
C HIS A 3 -12.61 -0.58 2.05
N MET A 4 -11.52 -0.44 1.28
CA MET A 4 -10.40 0.43 1.67
C MET A 4 -10.79 1.91 1.60
N HIS A 5 -11.63 2.26 0.61
CA HIS A 5 -12.19 3.60 0.47
C HIS A 5 -13.08 3.96 1.66
N ASP A 6 -14.05 3.09 1.99
CA ASP A 6 -14.96 3.27 3.14
C ASP A 6 -14.19 3.39 4.46
N LEU A 7 -13.14 2.59 4.64
CA LEU A 7 -12.29 2.66 5.82
C LEU A 7 -11.60 4.03 5.91
N LEU A 8 -11.06 4.54 4.81
CA LEU A 8 -10.40 5.84 4.80
C LEU A 8 -11.42 6.97 5.02
N GLU A 9 -12.58 6.92 4.38
CA GLU A 9 -13.68 7.89 4.56
C GLU A 9 -14.12 8.00 6.02
N ARG A 10 -14.30 6.88 6.71
CA ARG A 10 -14.79 6.84 8.10
C ARG A 10 -13.73 7.17 9.14
N ASN A 11 -12.46 7.28 8.75
CA ASN A 11 -11.33 7.50 9.65
C ASN A 11 -10.51 8.70 9.18
N GLU A 12 -10.98 9.91 9.49
CA GLU A 12 -10.34 11.17 9.07
C GLU A 12 -8.89 11.33 9.56
N GLN A 13 -8.51 10.62 10.62
CA GLN A 13 -7.14 10.59 11.15
C GLN A 13 -6.15 9.79 10.30
N LEU A 14 -6.64 8.99 9.34
CA LEU A 14 -5.79 8.22 8.43
C LEU A 14 -5.53 9.03 7.15
N LEU A 15 -4.26 9.11 6.76
CA LEU A 15 -3.85 9.67 5.49
C LEU A 15 -4.16 8.71 4.33
N GLY A 16 -3.87 7.43 4.52
CA GLY A 16 -4.06 6.41 3.50
C GLY A 16 -3.94 5.00 4.04
N ILE A 17 -4.32 4.04 3.21
CA ILE A 17 -4.35 2.60 3.49
C ILE A 17 -3.80 1.90 2.26
N TYR A 18 -2.91 0.93 2.46
CA TYR A 18 -2.38 0.12 1.37
C TYR A 18 -2.47 -1.37 1.66
N THR A 19 -2.35 -2.18 0.62
CA THR A 19 -2.03 -3.60 0.73
C THR A 19 -1.06 -3.97 -0.38
N LEU A 20 -0.09 -4.83 -0.10
CA LEU A 20 0.90 -5.28 -1.07
C LEU A 20 0.91 -6.82 -1.09
N TRP A 21 0.68 -7.38 -2.27
CA TRP A 21 0.60 -8.83 -2.46
C TRP A 21 1.86 -9.35 -3.12
N GLU A 22 2.34 -10.52 -2.69
CA GLU A 22 3.41 -11.24 -3.39
C GLU A 22 2.99 -11.55 -4.84
N PRO A 23 3.95 -11.73 -5.77
CA PRO A 23 3.65 -12.07 -7.15
C PRO A 23 2.66 -13.23 -7.25
N ASN A 24 1.57 -13.02 -7.98
CA ASN A 24 0.48 -13.96 -8.22
C ASN A 24 -0.27 -14.45 -6.97
N ALA A 25 -0.11 -13.80 -5.81
CA ALA A 25 -0.68 -14.29 -4.55
C ALA A 25 -2.16 -13.94 -4.34
N LEU A 26 -2.69 -12.95 -5.05
CA LEU A 26 -4.11 -12.57 -4.93
C LEU A 26 -5.03 -13.49 -5.73
N ASP A 27 -4.82 -13.56 -7.05
CA ASP A 27 -5.70 -14.27 -7.99
C ASP A 27 -4.95 -15.02 -9.11
N GLY A 28 -3.61 -14.96 -9.11
CA GLY A 28 -2.77 -15.59 -10.13
C GLY A 28 -2.80 -14.90 -11.50
N LYS A 29 -3.30 -13.67 -11.60
CA LYS A 29 -3.51 -12.98 -12.88
C LYS A 29 -2.71 -11.71 -13.07
N ASP A 30 -1.64 -11.49 -12.30
CA ASP A 30 -0.86 -10.25 -12.33
C ASP A 30 -0.57 -9.77 -13.77
N ARG A 31 -0.12 -10.66 -14.66
CA ARG A 31 0.20 -10.33 -16.06
C ARG A 31 -0.95 -9.65 -16.82
N GLU A 32 -2.21 -9.95 -16.50
CA GLU A 32 -3.39 -9.33 -17.12
C GLU A 32 -3.62 -7.89 -16.64
N TYR A 33 -2.99 -7.48 -15.55
CA TYR A 33 -3.19 -6.20 -14.88
C TYR A 33 -1.97 -5.27 -14.89
N ALA A 34 -0.90 -5.63 -15.62
CA ALA A 34 0.29 -4.80 -15.76
C ALA A 34 -0.06 -3.35 -16.14
N ASN A 35 0.45 -2.39 -15.35
CA ASN A 35 0.25 -0.94 -15.50
C ASN A 35 -1.21 -0.47 -15.43
N LYS A 36 -2.14 -1.28 -14.90
CA LYS A 36 -3.49 -0.82 -14.57
C LYS A 36 -3.51 -0.08 -13.22
N GLU A 37 -4.59 0.67 -12.96
CA GLU A 37 -4.80 1.30 -11.66
C GLU A 37 -4.63 0.30 -10.50
N ALA A 38 -3.99 0.71 -9.40
CA ALA A 38 -3.63 -0.14 -8.26
C ALA A 38 -2.62 -1.28 -8.52
N HIS A 39 -2.07 -1.38 -9.73
CA HIS A 39 -1.11 -2.40 -10.11
C HIS A 39 0.22 -1.81 -10.58
N ASP A 40 1.34 -2.48 -10.30
CA ASP A 40 2.64 -2.07 -10.84
C ASP A 40 2.87 -2.53 -12.28
N ALA A 41 4.08 -2.31 -12.80
CA ALA A 41 4.50 -2.71 -14.12
C ALA A 41 4.45 -4.24 -14.38
N THR A 42 4.50 -5.05 -13.32
CA THR A 42 4.34 -6.51 -13.42
C THR A 42 2.87 -6.94 -13.34
N GLY A 43 2.02 -6.04 -12.81
CA GLY A 43 0.60 -6.23 -12.62
C GLY A 43 0.23 -6.79 -11.25
N ARG A 44 1.17 -6.81 -10.30
CA ARG A 44 0.87 -7.14 -8.90
C ARG A 44 -0.13 -6.16 -8.34
N PHE A 45 -1.11 -6.67 -7.59
CA PHE A 45 -2.05 -5.82 -6.87
C PHE A 45 -1.39 -5.19 -5.64
N ILE A 46 -1.16 -3.88 -5.70
CA ILE A 46 -0.45 -3.13 -4.66
C ILE A 46 -1.11 -1.76 -4.39
N PRO A 47 -2.45 -1.69 -4.22
CA PRO A 47 -3.16 -0.42 -4.07
C PRO A 47 -2.67 0.38 -2.87
N TYR A 48 -2.58 1.69 -3.08
CA TYR A 48 -2.52 2.72 -2.06
C TYR A 48 -3.72 3.65 -2.22
N VAL A 49 -4.69 3.54 -1.30
CA VAL A 49 -5.83 4.46 -1.21
C VAL A 49 -5.43 5.60 -0.30
N VAL A 50 -5.38 6.82 -0.80
CA VAL A 50 -4.76 7.96 -0.11
C VAL A 50 -5.55 9.24 -0.29
N ARG A 51 -5.55 10.08 0.75
CA ARG A 51 -6.03 11.45 0.69
C ARG A 51 -4.99 12.33 0.02
N SER A 52 -5.33 12.89 -1.13
CA SER A 52 -4.49 13.83 -1.89
C SER A 52 -5.35 14.97 -2.41
N ASP A 53 -4.90 16.21 -2.20
CA ASP A 53 -5.59 17.43 -2.64
C ASP A 53 -7.09 17.48 -2.29
N GLY A 54 -7.44 17.04 -1.07
CA GLY A 54 -8.82 17.02 -0.56
C GLY A 54 -9.72 15.93 -1.14
N LYS A 55 -9.16 14.98 -1.92
CA LYS A 55 -9.88 13.84 -2.49
C LYS A 55 -9.25 12.53 -2.03
N ILE A 56 -10.01 11.44 -2.10
CA ILE A 56 -9.46 10.09 -1.97
C ILE A 56 -9.17 9.58 -3.38
N ILE A 57 -7.93 9.15 -3.60
CA ILE A 57 -7.46 8.59 -4.87
C ILE A 57 -6.85 7.19 -4.64
N VAL A 58 -6.67 6.46 -5.73
CA VAL A 58 -6.03 5.14 -5.74
C VAL A 58 -4.80 5.20 -6.64
N GLU A 59 -3.66 4.81 -6.08
CA GLU A 59 -2.40 4.71 -6.81
C GLU A 59 -1.76 3.34 -6.57
N ALA A 60 -0.81 2.94 -7.42
CA ALA A 60 0.04 1.79 -7.14
C ALA A 60 1.13 2.19 -6.12
N SER A 61 1.37 1.37 -5.11
CA SER A 61 2.42 1.61 -4.12
C SER A 61 3.79 1.67 -4.80
N ILE A 62 4.64 2.63 -4.43
CA ILE A 62 5.96 2.85 -5.03
C ILE A 62 7.09 2.56 -4.04
N ASP A 63 8.28 2.25 -4.56
CA ASP A 63 9.52 2.06 -3.78
C ASP A 63 9.46 0.99 -2.68
N TYR A 64 8.45 0.11 -2.72
CA TYR A 64 8.25 -0.96 -1.74
C TYR A 64 9.37 -1.99 -1.70
N ASP A 65 10.18 -2.05 -2.76
CA ASP A 65 11.30 -2.97 -2.94
C ASP A 65 12.66 -2.34 -2.61
N LYS A 66 12.68 -1.05 -2.25
CA LYS A 66 13.90 -0.31 -1.90
C LYS A 66 14.11 -0.30 -0.40
N GLU A 67 15.31 -0.64 0.06
CA GLU A 67 15.67 -0.53 1.48
C GLU A 67 15.53 0.92 1.98
N GLY A 68 15.02 1.09 3.20
CA GLY A 68 14.74 2.40 3.78
C GLY A 68 13.34 2.90 3.42
N THR A 69 13.11 3.30 2.16
CA THR A 69 11.79 3.82 1.73
C THR A 69 10.72 2.75 1.70
N GLY A 70 11.08 1.51 1.34
CA GLY A 70 10.21 0.34 1.28
C GLY A 70 10.08 -0.42 2.60
N ASP A 71 10.66 0.09 3.68
CA ASP A 71 10.64 -0.58 4.99
C ASP A 71 9.21 -0.81 5.51
N TYR A 72 8.23 -0.01 5.05
CA TYR A 72 6.81 -0.23 5.32
C TYR A 72 6.28 -1.58 4.83
N TYR A 73 6.98 -2.23 3.90
CA TYR A 73 6.66 -3.54 3.37
C TYR A 73 7.77 -4.57 3.66
N LEU A 74 9.03 -4.22 3.45
CA LEU A 74 10.17 -5.14 3.61
C LEU A 74 10.35 -5.63 5.05
N VAL A 75 10.24 -4.73 6.03
CA VAL A 75 10.44 -5.06 7.45
C VAL A 75 9.35 -5.99 7.98
N PRO A 76 8.04 -5.68 7.87
CA PRO A 76 6.99 -6.58 8.34
C PRO A 76 6.98 -7.92 7.58
N LYS A 77 7.28 -7.92 6.27
CA LYS A 77 7.45 -9.16 5.48
C LYS A 77 8.55 -10.05 6.05
N LYS A 78 9.71 -9.47 6.39
CA LYS A 78 10.86 -10.22 6.92
C LYS A 78 10.61 -10.74 8.34
N GLN A 79 10.01 -9.90 9.20
CA GLN A 79 9.86 -10.21 10.63
C GLN A 79 8.57 -10.99 10.94
N ARG A 80 7.58 -10.99 10.03
CA ARG A 80 6.26 -11.61 10.22
C ARG A 80 5.55 -11.10 11.47
N SER A 81 5.75 -9.82 11.76
CA SER A 81 5.20 -9.10 12.92
C SER A 81 4.74 -7.72 12.48
N LEU A 82 3.84 -7.13 13.26
CA LEU A 82 3.48 -5.73 13.12
C LEU A 82 4.72 -4.85 13.22
N TYR A 83 4.81 -3.87 12.34
CA TYR A 83 5.90 -2.91 12.25
C TYR A 83 5.33 -1.50 12.24
N TYR A 84 5.88 -0.63 13.08
CA TYR A 84 5.61 0.80 13.07
C TYR A 84 6.89 1.50 12.66
N SER A 85 6.88 2.14 11.49
CA SER A 85 8.05 2.91 11.07
C SER A 85 8.07 4.24 11.80
N SER A 86 9.24 4.62 12.31
CA SER A 86 9.43 5.90 13.00
C SER A 86 9.78 7.05 12.07
N HIS A 87 10.15 6.77 10.81
CA HIS A 87 10.66 7.77 9.86
C HIS A 87 10.45 7.35 8.39
N ILE A 88 9.21 7.27 7.91
CA ILE A 88 8.96 7.29 6.47
C ILE A 88 8.48 8.69 6.11
N ARG A 89 9.39 9.47 5.52
CA ARG A 89 9.02 10.67 4.78
C ARG A 89 8.28 10.24 3.50
N THR A 90 7.00 9.92 3.65
CA THR A 90 6.05 10.12 2.56
C THR A 90 5.80 11.62 2.43
N PRO A 91 5.45 12.17 1.26
CA PRO A 91 5.15 13.61 1.10
C PRO A 91 3.99 14.13 1.97
N SER A 92 3.39 13.30 2.81
CA SER A 92 2.32 13.67 3.74
C SER A 92 2.41 12.78 4.99
N THR A 93 2.23 13.37 6.17
CA THR A 93 2.62 12.85 7.49
C THR A 93 1.90 11.58 7.97
N GLU A 94 2.65 10.74 8.69
CA GLU A 94 2.49 9.30 8.99
C GLU A 94 1.28 8.85 9.83
N LYS A 95 0.66 7.70 9.45
CA LYS A 95 0.61 6.43 10.20
C LYS A 95 0.39 5.28 9.20
N ILE A 96 1.24 4.26 9.25
CA ILE A 96 1.23 3.12 8.33
C ILE A 96 0.92 1.84 9.12
N TYR A 97 -0.13 1.12 8.73
CA TYR A 97 -0.51 -0.18 9.31
C TYR A 97 -0.40 -1.26 8.24
N CYS A 98 0.51 -2.22 8.43
CA CYS A 98 0.61 -3.41 7.59
C CYS A 98 0.08 -4.62 8.36
N LEU A 99 -1.01 -5.23 7.89
CA LEU A 99 -1.52 -6.51 8.41
C LEU A 99 -1.12 -7.62 7.41
N HIS A 100 -0.30 -8.57 7.84
CA HIS A 100 -0.11 -9.83 7.12
C HIS A 100 -1.01 -10.90 7.75
N ARG A 101 -1.76 -11.63 6.92
CA ARG A 101 -2.28 -12.97 7.29
C ARG A 101 -1.47 -14.02 6.54
#